data_AF-A0A5E4CPX8-F1
#
_entry.id   AF-A0A5E4CPX8-F1
#
_cell.length_a   1.000
_cell.length_b   1.000
_cell.length_c   1.000
_cell.angle_alpha   90.00
_cell.angle_beta   90.00
_cell.angle_gamma   90.00
#
_symmetry.space_group_name_H-M   'P 1'
#
loop_
_entity.id
_entity.type
_entity.pdbx_description
1 polymer ?
#
loop_
_entity_poly.entity_id
_entity_poly.type
_entity_poly.pdbx_seq_one_letter_code
_entity_poly.pdbx_strand_id
1 'polypeptide(L)'
;ASTEGLLNRQCISCNFMKEQCTYFDASFSPLNQHFLLFCEGPRVPVVSLHNTDSPAKYFILESNSMLKEAIQKKKLVKSEIKILHIDDYELPLQLSFPKDFMDRNQYALLLIMDEEPGGQLVTDKFHIDWDSVLIDTDNVIIARFDGRGSGFQGLKILQEIHRRLGSIEVKDQIAAVKFLLKLPYIDSKRLSIFGK
;
A
#
# COMPACT_ATOMS: atom_id res chain seq x y z
N ALA A 1 15.65 -18.07 26.40
CA ALA A 1 15.97 -19.11 25.40
C ALA A 1 17.00 -18.52 24.45
N SER A 2 18.12 -19.21 24.18
CA SER A 2 19.38 -18.57 23.74
C SER A 2 19.23 -17.62 22.54
N THR A 3 19.54 -16.35 22.78
CA THR A 3 19.58 -15.23 21.81
C THR A 3 21.04 -14.91 21.49
N GLU A 4 21.85 -15.93 21.21
CA GLU A 4 23.31 -15.80 21.25
C GLU A 4 23.85 -14.76 20.24
N GLY A 5 24.49 -13.71 20.77
CA GLY A 5 25.08 -12.59 20.03
C GLY A 5 24.78 -11.21 20.64
N LEU A 6 25.20 -10.15 19.96
CA LEU A 6 25.02 -8.73 20.36
C LEU A 6 23.58 -8.20 20.15
N LEU A 7 22.65 -9.05 19.71
CA LEU A 7 21.28 -8.67 19.32
C LEU A 7 21.28 -7.60 18.20
N ASN A 8 22.33 -7.54 17.38
CA ASN A 8 22.40 -6.63 16.24
C ASN A 8 21.42 -7.06 15.15
N ARG A 9 20.80 -6.08 14.48
CA ARG A 9 19.90 -6.31 13.36
C ARG A 9 20.44 -5.63 12.11
N GLN A 10 20.34 -6.30 10.98
CA GLN A 10 20.74 -5.77 9.68
C GLN A 10 19.63 -6.05 8.66
N CYS A 11 19.31 -5.03 7.86
CA CYS A 11 18.36 -5.15 6.77
C CYS A 11 19.08 -5.57 5.48
N ILE A 12 18.64 -6.66 4.86
CA ILE A 12 19.21 -7.15 3.59
C ILE A 12 18.57 -6.44 2.41
N SER A 13 17.23 -6.39 2.37
CA SER A 13 16.46 -5.88 1.23
C SER A 13 16.50 -4.35 1.08
N CYS A 14 16.88 -3.60 2.12
CA CYS A 14 16.86 -2.13 2.11
C CYS A 14 17.67 -1.49 0.97
N ASN A 15 18.71 -2.18 0.47
CA ASN A 15 19.53 -1.71 -0.64
C ASN A 15 19.18 -2.35 -1.98
N PHE A 16 18.23 -3.31 -2.00
CA PHE A 16 17.78 -3.96 -3.21
C PHE A 16 16.77 -3.08 -3.95
N MET A 17 17.18 -2.49 -5.08
CA MET A 17 16.38 -1.57 -5.91
C MET A 17 15.82 -0.32 -5.19
N LYS A 18 16.15 -0.11 -3.90
CA LYS A 18 15.83 1.08 -3.10
C LYS A 18 14.34 1.41 -3.16
N GLU A 19 13.98 2.65 -3.50
CA GLU A 19 12.60 3.15 -3.60
C GLU A 19 11.71 2.36 -4.57
N GLN A 20 12.30 1.58 -5.48
CA GLN A 20 11.51 0.73 -6.38
C GLN A 20 11.02 -0.55 -5.70
N CYS A 21 11.66 -1.02 -4.64
CA CYS A 21 11.29 -2.23 -3.92
C CYS A 21 11.34 -2.00 -2.40
N THR A 22 10.17 -1.89 -1.79
CA THR A 22 9.99 -1.64 -0.35
C THR A 22 9.04 -2.66 0.29
N TYR A 23 8.26 -3.40 -0.51
CA TYR A 23 7.44 -4.51 -0.05
C TYR A 23 8.02 -5.84 -0.53
N PHE A 24 8.25 -6.76 0.40
CA PHE A 24 8.98 -8.00 0.13
C PHE A 24 8.34 -9.22 0.77
N ASP A 25 8.55 -10.36 0.11
CA ASP A 25 8.49 -11.68 0.72
C ASP A 25 9.81 -12.43 0.42
N ALA A 26 10.10 -13.52 1.15
CA ALA A 26 11.30 -14.31 0.94
C ALA A 26 11.11 -15.79 1.29
N SER A 27 11.81 -16.66 0.56
CA SER A 27 11.83 -18.09 0.82
C SER A 27 13.25 -18.64 0.78
N PHE A 28 13.70 -19.26 1.87
CA PHE A 28 15.04 -19.82 1.99
C PHE A 28 15.09 -21.26 1.47
N SER A 29 16.25 -21.64 0.93
CA SER A 29 16.50 -23.04 0.59
C SER A 29 16.48 -23.92 1.85
N PRO A 30 16.28 -25.26 1.74
CA PRO A 30 16.19 -26.14 2.91
C PRO A 30 17.42 -26.10 3.85
N LEU A 31 18.58 -25.71 3.32
CA LEU A 31 19.83 -25.56 4.07
C LEU A 31 20.21 -24.09 4.32
N ASN A 32 19.33 -23.13 4.02
CA ASN A 32 19.49 -21.69 4.21
C ASN A 32 20.71 -21.04 3.52
N GLN A 33 21.33 -21.71 2.54
CA GLN A 33 22.49 -21.18 1.80
C GLN A 33 22.12 -20.12 0.76
N HIS A 34 20.87 -20.14 0.30
CA HIS A 34 20.33 -19.24 -0.70
C HIS A 34 18.90 -18.86 -0.31
N PHE A 35 18.42 -17.75 -0.85
CA PHE A 35 17.02 -17.34 -0.69
C PHE A 35 16.48 -16.72 -1.97
N LEU A 36 15.20 -16.99 -2.24
CA LEU A 36 14.38 -16.23 -3.16
C LEU A 36 13.93 -14.96 -2.46
N LEU A 37 14.09 -13.83 -3.13
CA LEU A 37 13.55 -12.55 -2.72
C LEU A 37 12.48 -12.14 -3.71
N PHE A 38 11.27 -11.93 -3.22
CA PHE A 38 10.12 -11.46 -3.98
C PHE A 38 9.97 -9.97 -3.69
N CYS A 39 10.36 -9.11 -4.63
CA CYS A 39 9.96 -7.71 -4.59
C CYS A 39 8.54 -7.62 -5.13
N GLU A 40 7.58 -7.30 -4.27
CA GLU A 40 6.17 -7.20 -4.64
C GLU A 40 5.72 -5.76 -4.84
N GLY A 41 6.57 -4.75 -4.63
CA GLY A 41 6.24 -3.35 -4.89
C GLY A 41 7.24 -2.35 -4.29
N PRO A 42 7.17 -1.05 -4.66
CA PRO A 42 6.09 -0.43 -5.45
C PRO A 42 6.19 -0.62 -6.95
N ARG A 43 7.35 -1.07 -7.46
CA ARG A 43 7.51 -1.39 -8.89
C ARG A 43 6.71 -2.62 -9.29
N VAL A 44 6.63 -2.84 -10.61
CA VAL A 44 6.20 -4.13 -11.16
C VAL A 44 7.06 -5.27 -10.57
N PRO A 45 6.43 -6.29 -9.95
CA PRO A 45 7.12 -7.30 -9.15
C PRO A 45 8.30 -7.99 -9.83
N VAL A 46 9.30 -8.36 -9.04
CA VAL A 46 10.52 -9.04 -9.49
C VAL A 46 10.88 -10.15 -8.50
N VAL A 47 11.31 -11.29 -9.02
CA VAL A 47 11.86 -12.39 -8.22
C VAL A 47 13.35 -12.52 -8.50
N SER A 48 14.17 -12.60 -7.46
CA SER A 48 15.62 -12.77 -7.56
C SER A 48 16.12 -13.89 -6.63
N LEU A 49 17.18 -14.59 -7.05
CA LEU A 49 17.88 -15.57 -6.22
C LEU A 49 19.16 -14.96 -5.67
N HIS A 50 19.33 -15.03 -4.36
CA HIS A 50 20.46 -14.48 -3.62
C HIS A 50 21.22 -15.58 -2.87
N ASN A 51 22.52 -15.38 -2.68
CA ASN A 51 23.30 -16.15 -1.72
C ASN A 51 23.20 -15.52 -0.32
N THR A 52 23.03 -16.33 0.73
CA THR A 52 22.82 -15.84 2.10
C THR A 52 24.05 -15.12 2.66
N ASP A 53 25.26 -15.63 2.41
CA ASP A 53 26.52 -15.05 2.92
C ASP A 53 26.95 -13.83 2.10
N SER A 54 26.46 -13.70 0.86
CA SER A 54 26.77 -12.58 -0.03
C SER A 54 25.51 -12.08 -0.77
N PRO A 55 24.54 -11.44 -0.07
CA PRO A 55 23.25 -11.07 -0.65
C PRO A 55 23.32 -10.12 -1.85
N ALA A 56 24.42 -9.36 -1.99
CA ALA A 56 24.67 -8.48 -3.12
C ALA A 56 24.92 -9.23 -4.44
N LYS A 57 25.29 -10.52 -4.38
CA LYS A 57 25.41 -11.39 -5.54
C LYS A 57 24.08 -12.09 -5.77
N TYR A 58 23.40 -11.69 -6.84
CA TYR A 58 22.11 -12.25 -7.21
C TYR A 58 21.92 -12.30 -8.71
N PHE A 59 20.93 -13.06 -9.14
CA PHE A 59 20.39 -13.01 -10.49
C PHE A 59 18.87 -12.89 -10.45
N ILE A 60 18.32 -12.28 -11.48
CA ILE A 60 16.87 -12.10 -11.63
C ILE A 60 16.31 -13.38 -12.23
N LEU A 61 15.32 -13.98 -11.56
CA LEU A 61 14.59 -15.16 -12.02
C LEU A 61 13.36 -14.79 -12.83
N GLU A 62 12.59 -13.82 -12.35
CA GLU A 62 11.40 -13.29 -13.03
C GLU A 62 11.43 -11.76 -12.95
N SER A 63 11.30 -11.10 -14.10
CA SER A 63 11.39 -9.64 -14.21
C SER A 63 10.07 -8.97 -14.55
N ASN A 64 9.06 -9.75 -14.92
CA ASN A 64 7.76 -9.33 -15.45
C ASN A 64 7.91 -8.29 -16.57
N SER A 65 8.85 -8.51 -17.49
CA SER A 65 9.25 -7.55 -18.52
C SER A 65 8.08 -7.11 -19.40
N MET A 66 7.25 -8.05 -19.87
CA MET A 66 6.07 -7.74 -20.68
C MET A 66 5.07 -6.85 -19.94
N LEU A 67 4.81 -7.13 -18.65
CA LEU A 67 3.91 -6.33 -17.81
C LEU A 67 4.50 -4.94 -17.55
N LYS A 68 5.80 -4.86 -17.28
CA LYS A 68 6.53 -3.59 -17.12
C LYS A 68 6.40 -2.73 -18.37
N GLU A 69 6.61 -3.28 -19.55
CA GLU A 69 6.45 -2.55 -20.81
C GLU A 69 4.99 -2.13 -21.06
N ALA A 70 4.02 -3.01 -20.75
CA ALA A 70 2.61 -2.71 -20.92
C ALA A 70 2.17 -1.53 -20.04
N ILE A 71 2.61 -1.50 -18.77
CA ILE A 71 2.29 -0.41 -17.84
C ILE A 71 3.06 0.86 -18.19
N GLN A 72 4.30 0.78 -18.65
CA GLN A 72 5.07 1.95 -19.09
C GLN A 72 4.44 2.68 -20.29
N LYS A 73 3.75 1.95 -21.17
CA LYS A 73 2.96 2.54 -22.27
C LYS A 73 1.70 3.24 -21.77
N LYS A 74 1.23 2.89 -20.57
CA LYS A 74 0.13 3.57 -19.89
C LYS A 74 0.68 4.71 -19.03
N LYS A 75 -0.17 5.72 -18.85
CA LYS A 75 0.17 6.89 -18.04
C LYS A 75 0.02 6.44 -16.57
N LEU A 76 1.12 6.19 -15.86
CA LEU A 76 1.09 5.70 -14.48
C LEU A 76 0.34 6.66 -13.55
N VAL A 77 -0.55 6.10 -12.73
CA VAL A 77 -1.26 6.79 -11.66
C VAL A 77 -0.25 7.27 -10.62
N LYS A 78 -0.35 8.54 -10.23
CA LYS A 78 0.41 9.06 -9.09
C LYS A 78 -0.40 8.80 -7.83
N SER A 79 0.22 8.18 -6.83
CA SER A 79 -0.35 8.06 -5.48
C SER A 79 0.38 8.96 -4.50
N GLU A 80 -0.33 9.46 -3.50
CA GLU A 80 0.19 10.18 -2.34
C GLU A 80 -0.34 9.52 -1.08
N ILE A 81 0.52 9.30 -0.09
CA ILE A 81 0.11 8.85 1.24
C ILE A 81 0.12 10.05 2.18
N LYS A 82 -1.02 10.33 2.80
CA LYS A 82 -1.19 11.30 3.89
C LYS A 82 -1.40 10.55 5.19
N ILE A 83 -1.01 11.16 6.30
CA ILE A 83 -1.28 10.64 7.65
C ILE A 83 -2.38 11.48 8.28
N LEU A 84 -3.43 10.82 8.78
CA LEU A 84 -4.49 11.43 9.55
C LEU A 84 -4.33 11.10 11.03
N HIS A 85 -4.46 12.12 11.88
CA HIS A 85 -4.49 11.96 13.32
C HIS A 85 -5.94 11.79 13.79
N ILE A 86 -6.28 10.60 14.30
CA ILE A 86 -7.58 10.30 14.92
C ILE A 86 -7.32 9.79 16.33
N ASP A 87 -7.82 10.52 17.32
CA ASP A 87 -7.52 10.29 18.74
C ASP A 87 -5.99 10.24 18.95
N ASP A 88 -5.45 9.12 19.44
CA ASP A 88 -4.01 8.89 19.67
C ASP A 88 -3.30 8.19 18.51
N TYR A 89 -3.95 8.05 17.34
CA TYR A 89 -3.47 7.21 16.24
C TYR A 89 -3.08 8.01 15.00
N GLU A 90 -2.01 7.57 14.35
CA GLU A 90 -1.56 8.02 13.03
C GLU A 90 -1.98 7.00 11.99
N LEU A 91 -2.97 7.35 11.17
CA LEU A 91 -3.66 6.42 10.27
C LEU A 91 -3.44 6.82 8.81
N PRO A 92 -2.98 5.90 7.95
CA PRO A 92 -2.60 6.24 6.59
C PRO A 92 -3.82 6.36 5.66
N LEU A 93 -3.81 7.41 4.85
CA LEU A 93 -4.75 7.70 3.77
C LEU A 93 -3.98 7.75 2.45
N GLN A 94 -4.25 6.83 1.54
CA GLN A 94 -3.69 6.86 0.19
C GLN A 94 -4.69 7.53 -0.76
N LEU A 95 -4.19 8.48 -1.55
CA LEU A 95 -4.92 9.12 -2.63
C LEU A 95 -4.25 8.79 -3.96
N SER A 96 -5.00 8.22 -4.88
CA SER A 96 -4.57 7.93 -6.25
C SER A 96 -5.23 8.92 -7.20
N PHE A 97 -4.40 9.64 -7.95
CA PHE A 97 -4.82 10.78 -8.75
C PHE A 97 -4.86 10.47 -10.24
N PRO A 98 -5.82 11.07 -10.97
CA PRO A 98 -5.77 11.10 -12.43
C PRO A 98 -4.46 11.69 -12.93
N LYS A 99 -3.99 11.22 -14.08
CA LYS A 99 -2.66 11.59 -14.56
C LYS A 99 -2.53 13.08 -14.89
N ASP A 100 -3.57 13.70 -15.43
CA ASP A 100 -3.60 15.13 -15.75
C ASP A 100 -4.29 15.93 -14.61
N PHE A 101 -3.97 15.58 -13.35
CA PHE A 101 -4.51 16.22 -12.16
C PHE A 101 -4.17 17.73 -12.11
N MET A 102 -5.17 18.54 -11.83
CA MET A 102 -5.05 19.99 -11.64
C MET A 102 -5.82 20.42 -10.40
N ASP A 103 -5.14 21.10 -9.47
CA ASP A 103 -5.69 21.56 -8.18
C ASP A 103 -6.91 22.49 -8.31
N ARG A 104 -7.05 23.16 -9.47
CA ARG A 104 -8.19 24.05 -9.78
C ARG A 104 -9.48 23.31 -10.18
N ASN A 105 -9.41 22.02 -10.49
CA ASN A 105 -10.55 21.22 -10.93
C ASN A 105 -11.19 20.50 -9.74
N GLN A 106 -12.48 20.18 -9.86
CA GLN A 106 -13.17 19.34 -8.89
C GLN A 106 -13.35 17.92 -9.44
N TYR A 107 -12.87 16.93 -8.70
CA TYR A 107 -12.88 15.52 -9.06
C TYR A 107 -13.92 14.76 -8.24
N ALA A 108 -14.52 13.73 -8.86
CA ALA A 108 -15.30 12.76 -8.10
C ALA A 108 -14.36 11.96 -7.20
N LEU A 109 -14.85 11.55 -6.03
CA LEU A 109 -14.11 10.73 -5.08
C LEU A 109 -14.79 9.37 -4.96
N LEU A 110 -14.01 8.30 -5.09
CA LEU A 110 -14.41 6.96 -4.69
C LEU A 110 -13.57 6.51 -3.50
N LEU A 111 -14.23 6.23 -2.37
CA LEU A 111 -13.61 5.62 -1.20
C LEU A 111 -13.72 4.09 -1.31
N ILE A 112 -12.58 3.40 -1.32
CA ILE A 112 -12.52 1.94 -1.28
C ILE A 112 -12.26 1.51 0.17
N MET A 113 -13.05 0.56 0.65
CA MET A 113 -12.92 -0.07 1.97
C MET A 113 -12.59 -1.55 1.83
N ASP A 114 -11.92 -2.08 2.87
CA ASP A 114 -11.67 -3.52 3.06
C ASP A 114 -12.78 -4.09 3.95
N GLU A 115 -13.43 -5.18 3.54
CA GLU A 115 -14.43 -5.85 4.38
C GLU A 115 -13.79 -6.79 5.41
N GLU A 116 -12.52 -7.17 5.25
CA GLU A 116 -11.84 -8.08 6.20
C GLU A 116 -11.16 -7.31 7.35
N PRO A 117 -11.61 -7.50 8.61
CA PRO A 117 -10.97 -6.87 9.75
C PRO A 117 -9.52 -7.35 9.91
N GLY A 118 -8.59 -6.42 10.18
CA GLY A 118 -7.17 -6.72 10.27
C GLY A 118 -6.43 -6.72 8.93
N GLY A 119 -7.11 -6.40 7.82
CA GLY A 119 -6.48 -6.08 6.55
C GLY A 119 -5.67 -4.78 6.57
N GLN A 120 -4.97 -4.50 5.47
CA GLN A 120 -4.23 -3.26 5.24
C GLN A 120 -4.38 -2.85 3.77
N LEU A 121 -5.08 -1.75 3.53
CA LEU A 121 -5.32 -1.19 2.19
C LEU A 121 -4.15 -0.35 1.70
N VAL A 122 -3.59 0.49 2.57
CA VAL A 122 -2.51 1.40 2.23
C VAL A 122 -1.19 0.66 2.39
N THR A 123 -0.63 0.25 1.26
CA THR A 123 0.59 -0.55 1.20
C THR A 123 1.43 -0.18 -0.03
N ASP A 124 2.73 -0.44 0.08
CA ASP A 124 3.69 -0.31 -1.01
C ASP A 124 3.60 -1.48 -2.00
N LYS A 125 2.79 -2.50 -1.71
CA LYS A 125 2.56 -3.65 -2.60
C LYS A 125 1.97 -3.16 -3.94
N PHE A 126 2.61 -3.57 -5.04
CA PHE A 126 2.13 -3.27 -6.38
C PHE A 126 0.78 -3.94 -6.62
N HIS A 127 -0.18 -3.14 -7.09
CA HIS A 127 -1.52 -3.59 -7.41
C HIS A 127 -2.06 -2.77 -8.59
N ILE A 128 -2.74 -3.45 -9.52
CA ILE A 128 -3.45 -2.84 -10.64
C ILE A 128 -4.75 -3.60 -10.85
N ASP A 129 -5.87 -2.88 -10.87
CA ASP A 129 -7.22 -3.45 -10.95
C ASP A 129 -8.18 -2.44 -11.60
N TRP A 130 -9.48 -2.71 -11.58
CA TRP A 130 -10.54 -1.93 -12.22
C TRP A 130 -10.58 -0.45 -11.79
N ASP A 131 -10.21 -0.15 -10.55
CA ASP A 131 -10.17 1.21 -10.02
C ASP A 131 -9.08 2.06 -10.73
N SER A 132 -8.00 1.42 -11.19
CA SER A 132 -6.96 2.06 -12.00
C SER A 132 -7.52 2.50 -13.36
N VAL A 133 -8.51 1.80 -13.90
CA VAL A 133 -9.21 2.19 -15.14
C VAL A 133 -10.09 3.41 -14.89
N LEU A 134 -10.80 3.47 -13.75
CA LEU A 134 -11.61 4.64 -13.37
C LEU A 134 -10.75 5.90 -13.18
N ILE A 135 -9.57 5.77 -12.59
CA ILE A 135 -8.65 6.89 -12.40
C ILE A 135 -8.23 7.49 -13.75
N ASP A 136 -7.82 6.64 -14.69
CA ASP A 136 -7.27 7.08 -15.97
C ASP A 136 -8.36 7.52 -16.97
N THR A 137 -9.50 6.81 -17.01
CA THR A 137 -10.54 7.02 -18.03
C THR A 137 -11.59 8.05 -17.60
N ASP A 138 -12.03 7.99 -16.33
CA ASP A 138 -13.18 8.76 -15.84
C ASP A 138 -12.78 9.93 -14.93
N ASN A 139 -11.47 10.16 -14.73
CA ASN A 139 -10.92 11.21 -13.86
C ASN A 139 -11.51 11.16 -12.44
N VAL A 140 -11.52 9.97 -11.83
CA VAL A 140 -11.94 9.77 -10.44
C VAL A 140 -10.71 9.71 -9.54
N ILE A 141 -10.74 10.40 -8.39
CA ILE A 141 -9.75 10.21 -7.33
C ILE A 141 -10.18 9.01 -6.49
N ILE A 142 -9.27 8.06 -6.28
CA ILE A 142 -9.50 6.92 -5.40
C ILE A 142 -8.84 7.20 -4.05
N ALA A 143 -9.59 7.00 -2.97
CA ALA A 143 -9.08 7.03 -1.60
C ALA A 143 -9.14 5.64 -0.97
N ARG A 144 -8.07 5.26 -0.26
CA ARG A 144 -8.00 4.11 0.64
C ARG A 144 -7.54 4.60 2.00
N PHE A 145 -8.21 4.16 3.06
CA PHE A 145 -7.90 4.62 4.41
C PHE A 145 -7.90 3.45 5.39
N ASP A 146 -6.78 3.25 6.08
CA ASP A 146 -6.67 2.25 7.15
C ASP A 146 -7.03 2.90 8.48
N GLY A 147 -8.27 2.70 8.90
CA GLY A 147 -8.80 3.14 10.20
C GLY A 147 -8.42 2.20 11.35
N ARG A 148 -8.93 2.46 12.56
CA ARG A 148 -8.79 1.49 13.66
C ARG A 148 -9.50 0.19 13.33
N GLY A 149 -8.88 -0.93 13.69
CA GLY A 149 -9.24 -2.27 13.21
C GLY A 149 -8.40 -2.76 12.04
N SER A 150 -7.64 -1.90 11.36
CA SER A 150 -6.63 -2.32 10.39
C SER A 150 -5.47 -3.08 11.07
N GLY A 151 -4.81 -3.94 10.30
CA GLY A 151 -3.68 -4.74 10.75
C GLY A 151 -2.33 -4.02 10.64
N PHE A 152 -1.26 -4.78 10.91
CA PHE A 152 0.14 -4.42 10.60
C PHE A 152 0.70 -3.14 11.26
N GLN A 153 -0.06 -2.49 12.15
CA GLN A 153 0.33 -1.26 12.86
C GLN A 153 0.25 -1.41 14.39
N GLY A 154 0.29 -2.65 14.87
CA GLY A 154 0.28 -2.99 16.30
C GLY A 154 -1.10 -3.37 16.84
N LEU A 155 -1.10 -4.11 17.96
CA LEU A 155 -2.32 -4.69 18.52
C LEU A 155 -3.32 -3.65 19.04
N LYS A 156 -2.85 -2.45 19.42
CA LYS A 156 -3.71 -1.37 19.92
C LYS A 156 -4.71 -0.94 18.84
N ILE A 157 -4.25 -0.70 17.60
CA ILE A 157 -5.11 -0.36 16.46
C ILE A 157 -6.01 -1.55 16.10
N LEU A 158 -5.44 -2.75 15.97
CA LEU A 158 -6.16 -3.95 15.55
C LEU A 158 -7.32 -4.32 16.48
N GLN A 159 -7.15 -4.16 17.79
CA GLN A 159 -8.14 -4.62 18.79
C GLN A 159 -9.17 -3.56 19.16
N GLU A 160 -9.09 -2.34 18.63
CA GLU A 160 -10.05 -1.27 18.96
C GLU A 160 -11.48 -1.63 18.55
N ILE A 161 -11.63 -2.48 17.54
CA ILE A 161 -12.91 -3.00 17.04
C ILE A 161 -13.50 -4.11 17.92
N HIS A 162 -12.80 -4.56 18.96
CA HIS A 162 -13.26 -5.66 19.80
C HIS A 162 -14.64 -5.35 20.42
N ARG A 163 -15.62 -6.20 20.11
CA ARG A 163 -17.04 -6.06 20.50
C ARG A 163 -17.71 -4.77 19.98
N ARG A 164 -17.14 -4.11 18.97
CA ARG A 164 -17.62 -2.85 18.37
C ARG A 164 -17.50 -2.83 16.84
N LEU A 165 -17.54 -4.00 16.22
CA LEU A 165 -17.43 -4.17 14.77
C LEU A 165 -18.46 -3.30 14.04
N GLY A 166 -17.99 -2.54 13.04
CA GLY A 166 -18.79 -1.58 12.27
C GLY A 166 -19.15 -0.29 13.00
N SER A 167 -18.69 -0.09 14.25
CA SER A 167 -18.91 1.17 14.98
C SER A 167 -17.70 2.08 14.92
N ILE A 168 -16.51 1.52 15.15
CA ILE A 168 -15.26 2.29 15.19
C ILE A 168 -14.80 2.61 13.78
N GLU A 169 -14.78 1.59 12.93
CA GLU A 169 -14.36 1.64 11.54
C GLU A 169 -15.17 2.68 10.77
N VAL A 170 -16.50 2.68 10.93
CA VAL A 170 -17.39 3.64 10.27
C VAL A 170 -17.11 5.07 10.71
N LYS A 171 -16.86 5.32 12.00
CA LYS A 171 -16.52 6.66 12.50
C LYS A 171 -15.21 7.16 11.90
N ASP A 172 -14.22 6.28 11.79
CA ASP A 172 -12.90 6.59 11.25
C ASP A 172 -12.98 6.88 9.74
N GLN A 173 -13.72 6.06 8.98
CA GLN A 173 -13.98 6.31 7.55
C GLN A 173 -14.73 7.65 7.33
N ILE A 174 -15.73 7.97 8.16
CA ILE A 174 -16.43 9.27 8.10
C ILE A 174 -15.46 10.42 8.42
N ALA A 175 -14.56 10.25 9.38
CA ALA A 175 -13.55 11.26 9.72
C ALA A 175 -12.59 11.50 8.54
N ALA A 176 -12.14 10.43 7.87
CA ALA A 176 -11.34 10.53 6.66
C ALA A 176 -12.08 11.25 5.52
N VAL A 177 -13.37 10.93 5.30
CA VAL A 177 -14.21 11.65 4.33
C VAL A 177 -14.36 13.13 4.69
N LYS A 178 -14.55 13.47 5.97
CA LYS A 178 -14.61 14.86 6.43
C LYS A 178 -13.31 15.62 6.18
N PHE A 179 -12.16 14.95 6.25
CA PHE A 179 -10.87 15.53 5.86
C PHE A 179 -10.81 15.73 4.34
N LEU A 180 -11.17 14.70 3.55
CA LEU A 180 -11.17 14.74 2.09
C LEU A 180 -12.06 15.84 1.53
N LEU A 181 -13.23 16.08 2.13
CA LEU A 181 -14.17 17.13 1.75
C LEU A 181 -13.65 18.56 1.98
N LYS A 182 -12.57 18.75 2.74
CA LYS A 182 -11.91 20.05 2.89
C LYS A 182 -10.90 20.34 1.78
N LEU A 183 -10.54 19.33 0.97
CA LEU A 183 -9.60 19.50 -0.12
C LEU A 183 -10.28 20.24 -1.28
N PRO A 184 -9.65 21.27 -1.86
CA PRO A 184 -10.31 22.16 -2.84
C PRO A 184 -10.67 21.44 -4.14
N TYR A 185 -9.96 20.36 -4.45
CA TYR A 185 -10.10 19.57 -5.67
C TYR A 185 -11.10 18.41 -5.54
N ILE A 186 -11.75 18.20 -4.39
CA ILE A 186 -12.76 17.16 -4.21
C ILE A 186 -14.16 17.74 -4.38
N ASP A 187 -14.97 17.13 -5.25
CA ASP A 187 -16.36 17.51 -5.45
C ASP A 187 -17.27 16.84 -4.43
N SER A 188 -17.74 17.62 -3.45
CA SER A 188 -18.68 17.16 -2.42
C SER A 188 -20.01 16.61 -2.95
N LYS A 189 -20.38 16.91 -4.21
CA LYS A 189 -21.61 16.40 -4.85
C LYS A 189 -21.41 15.05 -5.53
N ARG A 190 -20.16 14.59 -5.71
CA ARG A 190 -19.81 13.34 -6.42
C ARG A 190 -18.90 12.47 -5.55
N LEU A 191 -19.49 11.95 -4.47
CA LEU A 191 -18.85 11.02 -3.56
C LEU A 191 -19.48 9.63 -3.72
N SER A 192 -18.63 8.63 -3.88
CA SER A 192 -19.01 7.22 -3.98
C SER A 192 -18.20 6.40 -2.98
N ILE A 193 -18.76 5.26 -2.57
CA ILE A 193 -18.10 4.30 -1.69
C ILE A 193 -18.24 2.90 -2.27
N PHE A 194 -17.21 2.07 -2.08
CA PHE A 194 -17.19 0.67 -2.50
C PHE A 194 -16.54 -0.18 -1.41
N GLY A 195 -17.13 -1.33 -1.11
CA GLY A 195 -16.59 -2.37 -0.22
C GLY A 195 -16.46 -3.69 -0.98
N LYS A 196 -15.47 -4.49 -0.60
CA LYS A 196 -15.22 -5.84 -1.11
C LYS A 196 -14.86 -6.77 0.04
#